data_AF-A0A2S7KNC9-F1
#
_entry.id   AF-A0A2S7KNC9-F1
#
_cell.length_a   1.000
_cell.length_b   1.000
_cell.length_c   1.000
_cell.angle_alpha   90.00
_cell.angle_beta   90.00
_cell.angle_gamma   90.00
#
_symmetry.space_group_name_H-M   'P 1'
#
loop_
_entity.id
_entity.type
_entity.pdbx_description
1 polymer ?
#
loop_
_entity_poly.entity_id
_entity_poly.type
_entity_poly.pdbx_seq_one_letter_code
_entity_poly.pdbx_strand_id
1 'polypeptide(L)'
;MKNIFPFDQLSSSDLIIDAIYKGGSKGNAGDDPISKILKCGNQAGFRYTGTAKLMNFNYIVLYSSMDDPDWPDMLDLRSGLFIYYGDNKKPGHELHDTSRKGNLILKHYFGLLTSNDYTSIPPFFVFTKAGKSRDVVFRGLAVPGAQNLEITDNLVAIWKSQKGERFQNYKAIFTILDIPIITREWIDDLNQGNTFTKNTPLPYLNWANKNRYLPLISERSIEYRTREEQLPKSKQDLDSLHMIYDFFEDPYEFEKCAREIVVLMDSNILSIDLTRPWADGGRDALGKYNIGLGSNSIEVDFAVEAKRYSLENSVGVKEASRLISRIRHRQFGILVTTSFVSKQAYKEVTDDGQPIIIISGIDIINILKMRGINSKEKLKNWLLNISKQDR
;
A
#
# COMPACT_ATOMS: atom_id res chain seq x y z
N MET A 1 11.90 -19.12 8.47
CA MET A 1 13.24 -18.47 8.33
C MET A 1 13.26 -17.73 7.01
N LYS A 2 13.75 -16.48 6.95
CA LYS A 2 13.89 -15.78 5.67
C LYS A 2 15.02 -16.42 4.87
N ASN A 3 14.77 -16.79 3.62
CA ASN A 3 15.82 -17.25 2.71
C ASN A 3 16.73 -16.06 2.40
N ILE A 4 18.04 -16.22 2.60
CA ILE A 4 19.04 -15.18 2.35
C ILE A 4 20.04 -15.72 1.34
N PHE A 5 20.17 -15.04 0.21
CA PHE A 5 21.09 -15.39 -0.86
C PHE A 5 22.31 -14.46 -0.85
N PRO A 6 23.53 -14.98 -0.70
CA PRO A 6 24.74 -14.17 -0.71
C PRO A 6 25.07 -13.67 -2.12
N PHE A 7 25.78 -12.54 -2.20
CA PHE A 7 25.99 -11.81 -3.45
C PHE A 7 26.72 -12.64 -4.52
N ASP A 8 27.62 -13.54 -4.13
CA ASP A 8 28.42 -14.41 -5.01
C ASP A 8 27.59 -15.50 -5.70
N GLN A 9 26.47 -15.93 -5.11
CA GLN A 9 25.59 -16.97 -5.65
C GLN A 9 24.46 -16.44 -6.54
N LEU A 10 24.32 -15.12 -6.66
CA LEU A 10 23.17 -14.48 -7.31
C LEU A 10 22.99 -14.83 -8.79
N SER A 11 24.10 -15.04 -9.51
CA SER A 11 24.07 -15.30 -10.96
C SER A 11 23.43 -16.64 -11.33
N SER A 12 23.37 -17.59 -10.39
CA SER A 12 22.76 -18.92 -10.58
C SER A 12 21.54 -19.13 -9.68
N SER A 13 21.14 -18.13 -8.90
CA SER A 13 20.05 -18.25 -7.92
C SER A 13 18.67 -18.20 -8.57
N ASP A 14 17.69 -18.91 -8.00
CA ASP A 14 16.28 -18.64 -8.29
C ASP A 14 15.83 -17.34 -7.61
N LEU A 15 14.67 -16.83 -8.04
CA LEU A 15 13.96 -15.74 -7.40
C LEU A 15 12.80 -16.29 -6.57
N ILE A 16 12.96 -16.33 -5.25
CA ILE A 16 12.00 -16.87 -4.28
C ILE A 16 11.29 -15.70 -3.58
N ILE A 17 9.96 -15.78 -3.49
CA ILE A 17 9.14 -14.77 -2.80
C ILE A 17 9.68 -14.50 -1.40
N ASP A 18 9.80 -13.21 -1.07
CA ASP A 18 10.25 -12.66 0.21
C ASP A 18 11.67 -13.03 0.65
N ALA A 19 12.45 -13.66 -0.22
CA ALA A 19 13.87 -13.90 0.02
C ALA A 19 14.68 -12.59 -0.08
N ILE A 20 15.74 -12.51 0.74
CA ILE A 20 16.69 -11.39 0.75
C ILE A 20 17.87 -11.74 -0.15
N TYR A 21 18.14 -10.89 -1.13
CA TYR A 21 19.30 -10.97 -2.01
C TYR A 21 20.32 -9.91 -1.62
N LYS A 22 21.48 -10.36 -1.15
CA LYS A 22 22.51 -9.48 -0.58
C LYS A 22 23.22 -8.66 -1.65
N GLY A 23 23.42 -7.38 -1.39
CA GLY A 23 24.30 -6.54 -2.20
C GLY A 23 25.78 -6.88 -1.98
N GLY A 24 26.61 -6.48 -2.95
CA GLY A 24 28.06 -6.58 -2.82
C GLY A 24 28.64 -5.59 -1.80
N SER A 25 29.94 -5.73 -1.51
CA SER A 25 30.65 -4.94 -0.51
C SER A 25 31.69 -3.97 -1.08
N LYS A 26 31.77 -3.79 -2.41
CA LYS A 26 32.81 -2.98 -3.07
C LYS A 26 32.57 -1.47 -3.00
N GLY A 27 31.43 -1.02 -2.50
CA GLY A 27 31.03 0.38 -2.39
C GLY A 27 30.61 1.05 -3.70
N ASN A 28 30.39 0.31 -4.79
CA ASN A 28 30.14 0.88 -6.12
C ASN A 28 28.91 0.27 -6.81
N ALA A 29 28.48 0.82 -7.95
CA ALA A 29 27.27 0.40 -8.67
C ALA A 29 27.21 -1.11 -9.00
N GLY A 30 28.36 -1.78 -9.07
CA GLY A 30 28.46 -3.24 -9.28
C GLY A 30 27.99 -4.09 -8.10
N ASP A 31 27.75 -3.49 -6.92
CA ASP A 31 27.19 -4.19 -5.75
C ASP A 31 25.67 -4.38 -5.81
N ASP A 32 25.02 -3.93 -6.88
CA ASP A 32 23.57 -4.04 -7.03
C ASP A 32 23.16 -5.51 -7.30
N PRO A 33 22.36 -6.13 -6.41
CA PRO A 33 22.00 -7.54 -6.54
C PRO A 33 21.09 -7.81 -7.73
N ILE A 34 20.16 -6.89 -8.05
CA ILE A 34 19.19 -7.08 -9.13
C ILE A 34 19.90 -7.20 -10.48
N SER A 35 20.86 -6.32 -10.78
CA SER A 35 21.63 -6.38 -12.02
C SER A 35 22.44 -7.67 -12.14
N LYS A 36 22.89 -8.24 -11.02
CA LYS A 36 23.60 -9.53 -11.01
C LYS A 36 22.67 -10.72 -11.24
N ILE A 37 21.44 -10.67 -10.72
CA ILE A 37 20.44 -11.72 -10.89
C ILE A 37 19.86 -11.67 -12.32
N LEU A 38 19.39 -10.50 -12.74
CA LEU A 38 18.60 -10.35 -13.96
C LEU A 38 19.43 -9.95 -15.17
N LYS A 39 20.59 -9.30 -15.01
CA LYS A 39 21.39 -8.68 -16.11
C LYS A 39 20.79 -7.39 -16.69
N CYS A 40 19.96 -6.69 -15.92
CA CYS A 40 19.43 -5.36 -16.27
C CYS A 40 20.31 -4.22 -15.74
N GLY A 41 19.87 -2.97 -15.95
CA GLY A 41 20.49 -1.79 -15.32
C GLY A 41 20.57 -1.91 -13.78
N ASN A 42 21.52 -1.20 -13.18
CA ASN A 42 21.88 -1.32 -11.75
C ASN A 42 21.40 -0.14 -10.87
N GLN A 43 20.60 0.77 -11.43
CA GLN A 43 20.12 1.97 -10.75
C GLN A 43 18.71 2.35 -11.24
N ALA A 44 18.04 3.22 -10.49
CA ALA A 44 16.66 3.69 -10.69
C ALA A 44 15.56 2.68 -10.30
N GLY A 45 14.32 3.20 -10.22
CA GLY A 45 13.12 2.43 -9.90
C GLY A 45 12.68 1.53 -11.05
N PHE A 46 12.63 2.05 -12.28
CA PHE A 46 12.44 1.24 -13.48
C PHE A 46 13.77 0.75 -14.02
N ARG A 47 13.89 -0.56 -14.23
CA ARG A 47 15.03 -1.18 -14.90
C ARG A 47 14.50 -2.20 -15.90
N TYR A 48 15.21 -2.44 -16.98
CA TYR A 48 14.72 -3.32 -18.04
C TYR A 48 15.89 -3.82 -18.88
N THR A 49 15.62 -4.87 -19.65
CA THR A 49 16.50 -5.41 -20.69
C THR A 49 15.74 -5.40 -22.01
N GLY A 50 16.34 -4.82 -23.05
CA GLY A 50 15.69 -4.57 -24.34
C GLY A 50 15.81 -3.10 -24.79
N THR A 51 14.96 -2.68 -25.73
CA THR A 51 15.06 -1.37 -26.38
C THR A 51 13.90 -0.45 -26.02
N ALA A 52 14.18 0.59 -25.23
CA ALA A 52 13.17 1.57 -24.82
C ALA A 52 12.55 2.38 -25.97
N LYS A 53 13.29 2.59 -27.06
CA LYS A 53 12.79 3.28 -28.26
C LYS A 53 11.64 2.53 -28.93
N LEU A 54 11.64 1.19 -28.84
CA LEU A 54 10.65 0.33 -29.49
C LEU A 54 9.61 -0.24 -28.52
N MET A 55 9.70 0.08 -27.22
CA MET A 55 8.89 -0.57 -26.17
C MET A 55 8.92 -2.09 -26.26
N ASN A 56 10.09 -2.64 -26.57
CA ASN A 56 10.31 -4.07 -26.65
C ASN A 56 11.32 -4.47 -25.57
N PHE A 57 10.80 -4.98 -24.46
CA PHE A 57 11.58 -5.43 -23.33
C PHE A 57 11.32 -6.91 -23.08
N ASN A 58 12.36 -7.64 -22.72
CA ASN A 58 12.23 -9.04 -22.33
C ASN A 58 11.54 -9.16 -20.97
N TYR A 59 11.82 -8.20 -20.09
CA TYR A 59 11.20 -8.02 -18.78
C TYR A 59 11.48 -6.61 -18.26
N ILE A 60 10.67 -6.21 -17.29
CA ILE A 60 10.80 -4.95 -16.57
C ILE A 60 10.99 -5.25 -15.08
N VAL A 61 11.76 -4.42 -14.40
CA VAL A 61 11.95 -4.45 -12.96
C VAL A 61 11.36 -3.17 -12.38
N LEU A 62 10.53 -3.34 -11.35
CA LEU A 62 10.04 -2.28 -10.49
C LEU A 62 10.76 -2.39 -9.15
N TYR A 63 11.58 -1.40 -8.82
CA TYR A 63 12.25 -1.26 -7.55
C TYR A 63 11.61 -0.13 -6.74
N SER A 64 11.17 -0.44 -5.51
CA SER A 64 10.68 0.55 -4.55
C SER A 64 11.47 0.55 -3.25
N SER A 65 11.73 1.75 -2.70
CA SER A 65 12.28 1.87 -1.35
C SER A 65 11.21 1.69 -0.27
N MET A 66 9.91 1.79 -0.60
CA MET A 66 8.78 1.83 0.34
C MET A 66 8.79 3.02 1.34
N ASP A 67 9.74 3.95 1.18
CA ASP A 67 10.03 5.00 2.16
C ASP A 67 9.74 6.43 1.62
N ASP A 68 9.11 6.56 0.45
CA ASP A 68 8.80 7.85 -0.17
C ASP A 68 7.41 8.35 0.28
N PRO A 69 7.32 9.37 1.17
CA PRO A 69 6.04 9.85 1.69
C PRO A 69 5.21 10.65 0.68
N ASP A 70 5.83 11.15 -0.40
CA ASP A 70 5.12 11.86 -1.46
C ASP A 70 4.49 10.88 -2.46
N TRP A 71 5.12 9.72 -2.62
CA TRP A 71 4.77 8.65 -3.54
C TRP A 71 4.75 7.30 -2.81
N PRO A 72 3.69 7.04 -2.01
CA PRO A 72 3.65 5.92 -1.09
C PRO A 72 3.33 4.61 -1.81
N ASP A 73 4.31 4.04 -2.50
CA ASP A 73 4.21 2.69 -3.07
C ASP A 73 3.75 1.71 -1.97
N MET A 74 2.87 0.79 -2.32
CA MET A 74 2.22 -0.08 -1.34
C MET A 74 2.03 -1.48 -1.91
N LEU A 75 2.41 -2.50 -1.13
CA LEU A 75 2.13 -3.90 -1.42
C LEU A 75 1.09 -4.40 -0.42
N ASP A 76 -0.09 -4.75 -0.91
CA ASP A 76 -1.14 -5.39 -0.12
C ASP A 76 -1.05 -6.91 -0.27
N LEU A 77 -0.50 -7.57 0.76
CA LEU A 77 -0.32 -9.02 0.81
C LEU A 77 -1.64 -9.81 0.82
N ARG A 78 -2.78 -9.15 1.14
CA ARG A 78 -4.09 -9.80 1.22
C ARG A 78 -4.75 -9.91 -0.13
N SER A 79 -4.59 -8.89 -0.96
CA SER A 79 -5.16 -8.86 -2.31
C SER A 79 -4.15 -9.28 -3.38
N GLY A 80 -2.85 -9.32 -3.02
CA GLY A 80 -1.76 -9.49 -3.98
C GLY A 80 -1.55 -8.25 -4.85
N LEU A 81 -2.12 -7.09 -4.48
CA LEU A 81 -2.02 -5.87 -5.28
C LEU A 81 -0.79 -5.05 -4.89
N PHE A 82 -0.11 -4.53 -5.91
CA PHE A 82 1.01 -3.62 -5.76
C PHE A 82 0.69 -2.28 -6.42
N ILE A 83 0.58 -1.23 -5.61
CA ILE A 83 0.46 0.15 -6.06
C ILE A 83 1.87 0.72 -6.24
N TYR A 84 2.17 1.16 -7.46
CA TYR A 84 3.45 1.73 -7.82
C TYR A 84 3.28 3.09 -8.49
N TYR A 85 3.99 4.10 -8.01
CA TYR A 85 3.96 5.45 -8.56
C TYR A 85 5.04 5.65 -9.62
N GLY A 86 4.66 6.39 -10.65
CA GLY A 86 5.48 6.69 -11.82
C GLY A 86 6.76 7.48 -11.52
N ASP A 87 7.60 7.67 -12.56
CA ASP A 87 8.91 8.29 -12.41
C ASP A 87 8.93 9.83 -12.55
N ASN A 88 7.77 10.48 -12.80
CA ASN A 88 7.66 11.95 -12.80
C ASN A 88 7.40 12.50 -11.39
N LYS A 89 8.44 12.50 -10.55
CA LYS A 89 8.33 12.86 -9.11
C LYS A 89 8.59 14.33 -8.78
N LYS A 90 8.90 15.17 -9.76
CA LYS A 90 9.21 16.60 -9.59
C LYS A 90 8.48 17.44 -10.65
N PRO A 91 8.15 18.71 -10.35
CA PRO A 91 7.61 19.60 -11.36
C PRO A 91 8.66 19.97 -12.42
N GLY A 92 8.19 20.55 -13.53
CA GLY A 92 9.04 21.02 -14.64
C GLY A 92 9.10 20.08 -15.85
N HIS A 93 8.45 18.92 -15.79
CA HIS A 93 8.36 17.98 -16.91
C HIS A 93 6.92 17.55 -17.17
N GLU A 94 6.60 17.37 -18.45
CA GLU A 94 5.38 16.71 -18.90
C GLU A 94 5.32 15.26 -18.39
N LEU A 95 4.11 14.71 -18.26
CA LEU A 95 3.86 13.40 -17.62
C LEU A 95 4.74 12.27 -18.18
N HIS A 96 5.02 12.28 -19.49
CA HIS A 96 5.82 11.25 -20.16
C HIS A 96 7.27 11.67 -20.42
N ASP A 97 7.63 12.92 -20.13
CA ASP A 97 8.99 13.43 -20.30
C ASP A 97 9.88 13.08 -19.10
N THR A 98 10.15 11.78 -18.95
CA THR A 98 11.00 11.28 -17.88
C THR A 98 12.30 10.70 -18.43
N SER A 99 13.38 10.81 -17.65
CA SER A 99 14.73 10.40 -18.07
C SER A 99 14.86 8.91 -18.37
N ARG A 100 14.11 8.07 -17.63
CA ARG A 100 14.10 6.61 -17.79
C ARG A 100 12.85 6.09 -18.50
N LYS A 101 11.96 6.98 -18.92
CA LYS A 101 10.72 6.69 -19.66
C LYS A 101 9.77 5.77 -18.88
N GLY A 102 9.83 5.74 -17.55
CA GLY A 102 8.99 4.89 -16.70
C GLY A 102 7.49 5.13 -16.92
N ASN A 103 7.07 6.39 -16.91
CA ASN A 103 5.67 6.74 -17.20
C ASN A 103 5.22 6.38 -18.62
N LEU A 104 6.15 6.40 -19.59
CA LEU A 104 5.86 5.98 -20.95
C LEU A 104 5.72 4.45 -21.04
N ILE A 105 6.56 3.71 -20.31
CA ILE A 105 6.45 2.25 -20.12
C ILE A 105 5.09 1.88 -19.52
N LEU A 106 4.70 2.56 -18.44
CA LEU A 106 3.39 2.35 -17.80
C LEU A 106 2.25 2.62 -18.79
N LYS A 107 2.25 3.79 -19.46
CA LYS A 107 1.23 4.13 -20.46
C LYS A 107 1.14 3.08 -21.56
N HIS A 108 2.28 2.61 -22.07
CA HIS A 108 2.30 1.64 -23.16
C HIS A 108 1.69 0.30 -22.74
N TYR A 109 2.20 -0.33 -21.67
CA TYR A 109 1.77 -1.69 -21.30
C TYR A 109 0.39 -1.76 -20.65
N PHE A 110 -0.03 -0.72 -19.92
CA PHE A 110 -1.43 -0.65 -19.48
C PHE A 110 -2.38 -0.40 -20.65
N GLY A 111 -1.93 0.30 -21.70
CA GLY A 111 -2.71 0.47 -22.93
C GLY A 111 -3.01 -0.86 -23.65
N LEU A 112 -2.12 -1.85 -23.54
CA LEU A 112 -2.32 -3.18 -24.13
C LEU A 112 -3.41 -3.99 -23.43
N LEU A 113 -3.73 -3.68 -22.16
CA LEU A 113 -4.88 -4.27 -21.47
C LEU A 113 -6.19 -3.92 -22.18
N THR A 114 -6.33 -2.66 -22.60
CA THR A 114 -7.52 -2.18 -23.32
C THR A 114 -7.68 -2.85 -24.68
N SER A 115 -6.58 -3.18 -25.35
CA SER A 115 -6.59 -3.89 -26.64
C SER A 115 -6.60 -5.42 -26.50
N ASN A 116 -6.67 -5.95 -25.27
CA ASN A 116 -6.59 -7.39 -24.97
C ASN A 116 -5.32 -8.07 -25.52
N ASP A 117 -4.20 -7.34 -25.64
CA ASP A 117 -2.92 -7.88 -26.10
C ASP A 117 -1.99 -8.18 -24.91
N TYR A 118 -2.36 -9.20 -24.13
CA TYR A 118 -1.62 -9.59 -22.93
C TYR A 118 -0.30 -10.30 -23.25
N THR A 119 -0.20 -10.93 -24.43
CA THR A 119 1.00 -11.67 -24.85
C THR A 119 2.18 -10.78 -25.17
N SER A 120 1.92 -9.53 -25.59
CA SER A 120 2.95 -8.52 -25.86
C SER A 120 3.44 -7.79 -24.60
N ILE A 121 2.78 -7.99 -23.46
CA ILE A 121 3.20 -7.41 -22.19
C ILE A 121 4.31 -8.31 -21.59
N PRO A 122 5.48 -7.76 -21.23
CA PRO A 122 6.54 -8.52 -20.62
C PRO A 122 6.31 -8.70 -19.11
N PRO A 123 6.98 -9.67 -18.47
CA PRO A 123 6.89 -9.83 -17.03
C PRO A 123 7.50 -8.64 -16.27
N PHE A 124 6.84 -8.24 -15.17
CA PHE A 124 7.35 -7.22 -14.25
C PHE A 124 7.87 -7.87 -12.97
N PHE A 125 9.17 -7.76 -12.69
CA PHE A 125 9.76 -8.24 -11.44
C PHE A 125 9.75 -7.14 -10.38
N VAL A 126 9.17 -7.41 -9.22
CA VAL A 126 9.05 -6.42 -8.15
C VAL A 126 10.09 -6.69 -7.07
N PHE A 127 10.88 -5.67 -6.74
CA PHE A 127 11.85 -5.69 -5.65
C PHE A 127 11.62 -4.52 -4.70
N THR A 128 11.86 -4.77 -3.41
CA THR A 128 11.85 -3.72 -2.39
C THR A 128 13.17 -3.68 -1.62
N LYS A 129 13.49 -2.54 -1.03
CA LYS A 129 14.67 -2.40 -0.16
C LYS A 129 14.54 -3.30 1.08
N ALA A 130 15.59 -4.06 1.42
CA ALA A 130 15.57 -4.97 2.58
C ALA A 130 16.08 -4.33 3.89
N GLY A 131 16.68 -3.14 3.85
CA GLY A 131 17.29 -2.51 5.02
C GLY A 131 18.20 -1.32 4.69
N LYS A 132 19.31 -1.16 5.42
CA LYS A 132 20.26 -0.04 5.22
C LYS A 132 21.32 -0.29 4.13
N SER A 133 21.60 -1.55 3.79
CA SER A 133 22.50 -1.94 2.70
C SER A 133 21.78 -1.93 1.33
N ARG A 134 22.49 -2.34 0.28
CA ARG A 134 21.93 -2.55 -1.07
C ARG A 134 21.13 -3.84 -1.22
N ASP A 135 20.84 -4.51 -0.11
CA ASP A 135 20.07 -5.74 -0.10
C ASP A 135 18.64 -5.46 -0.57
N VAL A 136 18.09 -6.40 -1.33
CA VAL A 136 16.74 -6.32 -1.87
C VAL A 136 15.93 -7.54 -1.46
N VAL A 137 14.62 -7.35 -1.33
CA VAL A 137 13.64 -8.42 -1.16
C VAL A 137 12.90 -8.58 -2.48
N PHE A 138 12.86 -9.80 -3.02
CA PHE A 138 12.01 -10.11 -4.16
C PHE A 138 10.55 -10.25 -3.70
N ARG A 139 9.64 -9.46 -4.27
CA ARG A 139 8.22 -9.44 -3.90
C ARG A 139 7.33 -10.22 -4.86
N GLY A 140 7.87 -10.60 -6.02
CA GLY A 140 7.18 -11.48 -6.96
C GLY A 140 7.18 -10.97 -8.38
N LEU A 141 6.56 -11.78 -9.22
CA LEU A 141 6.26 -11.47 -10.60
C LEU A 141 4.90 -10.78 -10.66
N ALA A 142 4.85 -9.60 -11.26
CA ALA A 142 3.67 -8.79 -11.37
C ALA A 142 3.19 -8.69 -12.82
N VAL A 143 1.89 -8.46 -12.97
CA VAL A 143 1.22 -8.13 -14.23
C VAL A 143 0.38 -6.87 -14.05
N PRO A 144 0.24 -6.03 -15.08
CA PRO A 144 -0.53 -4.78 -14.95
C PRO A 144 -2.02 -5.07 -14.77
N GLY A 145 -2.67 -4.29 -13.91
CA GLY A 145 -4.10 -4.39 -13.60
C GLY A 145 -4.46 -5.48 -12.59
N ALA A 146 -5.77 -5.65 -12.37
CA ALA A 146 -6.35 -6.66 -11.48
C ALA A 146 -7.71 -7.17 -11.99
N GLN A 147 -8.10 -8.39 -11.59
CA GLN A 147 -9.33 -9.05 -12.06
C GLN A 147 -10.62 -8.26 -11.77
N ASN A 148 -10.66 -7.53 -10.66
CA ASN A 148 -11.86 -6.85 -10.14
C ASN A 148 -11.73 -5.32 -10.15
N LEU A 149 -10.84 -4.78 -10.98
CA LEU A 149 -10.71 -3.34 -11.19
C LEU A 149 -11.10 -2.99 -12.62
N GLU A 150 -11.76 -1.85 -12.80
CA GLU A 150 -11.98 -1.32 -14.14
C GLU A 150 -10.63 -1.00 -14.80
N ILE A 151 -10.54 -1.23 -16.12
CA ILE A 151 -9.30 -0.99 -16.88
C ILE A 151 -8.83 0.47 -16.74
N THR A 152 -9.78 1.41 -16.62
CA THR A 152 -9.53 2.84 -16.41
C THR A 152 -8.92 3.17 -15.05
N ASP A 153 -9.14 2.34 -14.04
CA ASP A 153 -8.64 2.55 -12.68
C ASP A 153 -7.24 1.94 -12.45
N ASN A 154 -6.81 1.07 -13.37
CA ASN A 154 -5.52 0.40 -13.29
C ASN A 154 -4.32 1.35 -13.48
N LEU A 155 -4.50 2.45 -14.24
CA LEU A 155 -3.48 3.48 -14.44
C LEU A 155 -4.09 4.89 -14.45
N VAL A 156 -3.90 5.63 -13.36
CA VAL A 156 -4.49 6.96 -13.18
C VAL A 156 -3.41 8.04 -13.13
N ALA A 157 -3.58 9.11 -13.91
CA ALA A 157 -2.76 10.30 -13.79
C ALA A 157 -3.22 11.15 -12.61
N ILE A 158 -2.36 11.32 -11.61
CA ILE A 158 -2.65 12.08 -10.40
C ILE A 158 -1.89 13.41 -10.40
N TRP A 159 -2.57 14.47 -9.97
CA TRP A 159 -1.95 15.77 -9.75
C TRP A 159 -1.28 15.85 -8.38
N LYS A 160 -0.05 16.34 -8.34
CA LYS A 160 0.63 16.78 -7.13
C LYS A 160 1.04 18.24 -7.28
N SER A 161 1.30 18.88 -6.15
CA SER A 161 1.91 20.21 -6.11
C SER A 161 3.11 20.21 -5.19
N GLN A 162 4.19 20.85 -5.65
CA GLN A 162 5.42 21.06 -4.91
C GLN A 162 5.90 22.48 -5.20
N LYS A 163 6.19 23.26 -4.15
CA LYS A 163 6.67 24.66 -4.26
C LYS A 163 5.77 25.57 -5.13
N GLY A 164 4.45 25.38 -5.09
CA GLY A 164 3.48 26.19 -5.83
C GLY A 164 3.27 25.77 -7.29
N GLU A 165 4.08 24.85 -7.81
CA GLU A 165 3.90 24.29 -9.15
C GLU A 165 3.07 23.01 -9.08
N ARG A 166 2.28 22.76 -10.12
CA ARG A 166 1.50 21.53 -10.29
C ARG A 166 2.15 20.66 -11.35
N PHE A 167 2.14 19.35 -11.11
CA PHE A 167 2.65 18.37 -12.06
C PHE A 167 1.88 17.05 -11.91
N GLN A 168 1.91 16.24 -12.96
CA GLN A 168 1.22 14.96 -13.00
C GLN A 168 2.21 13.80 -12.90
N ASN A 169 1.78 12.73 -12.26
CA ASN A 169 2.47 11.45 -12.27
C ASN A 169 1.46 10.30 -12.35
N TYR A 170 1.91 9.09 -12.69
CA TYR A 170 1.02 7.94 -12.68
C TYR A 170 0.93 7.27 -11.30
N LYS A 171 -0.26 6.76 -10.98
CA LYS A 171 -0.50 5.70 -10.01
C LYS A 171 -0.89 4.45 -10.80
N ALA A 172 -0.06 3.41 -10.75
CA ALA A 172 -0.26 2.15 -11.44
C ALA A 172 -0.61 1.05 -10.43
N ILE A 173 -1.56 0.19 -10.78
CA ILE A 173 -1.94 -0.99 -9.99
C ILE A 173 -1.48 -2.23 -10.74
N PHE A 174 -0.71 -3.07 -10.06
CA PHE A 174 -0.27 -4.38 -10.54
C PHE A 174 -0.83 -5.47 -9.64
N THR A 175 -0.97 -6.67 -10.20
CA THR A 175 -1.23 -7.89 -9.44
C THR A 175 0.05 -8.73 -9.38
N ILE A 176 0.52 -9.05 -8.18
CA ILE A 176 1.56 -10.05 -7.94
C ILE A 176 0.93 -11.43 -8.16
N LEU A 177 1.47 -12.21 -9.09
CA LEU A 177 0.99 -13.56 -9.38
C LEU A 177 1.47 -14.56 -8.33
N ASP A 178 0.65 -15.57 -8.06
CA ASP A 178 0.92 -16.70 -7.16
C ASP A 178 1.99 -17.64 -7.74
N ILE A 179 3.23 -17.15 -7.74
CA ILE A 179 4.40 -17.84 -8.23
C ILE A 179 5.46 -17.78 -7.13
N PRO A 180 5.60 -18.85 -6.30
CA PRO A 180 6.50 -18.83 -5.15
C PRO A 180 7.98 -18.76 -5.56
N ILE A 181 8.32 -19.31 -6.74
CA ILE A 181 9.69 -19.39 -7.26
C ILE A 181 9.67 -19.07 -8.75
N ILE A 182 10.49 -18.11 -9.15
CA ILE A 182 10.89 -17.88 -10.53
C ILE A 182 12.25 -18.54 -10.75
N THR A 183 12.26 -19.57 -11.58
CA THR A 183 13.45 -20.39 -11.80
C THR A 183 14.52 -19.64 -12.60
N ARG A 184 15.79 -19.98 -12.34
CA ARG A 184 16.94 -19.49 -13.09
C ARG A 184 16.80 -19.78 -14.58
N GLU A 185 16.29 -20.95 -14.95
CA GLU A 185 16.09 -21.35 -16.34
C GLU A 185 15.13 -20.40 -17.08
N TRP A 186 14.03 -19.97 -16.45
CA TRP A 186 13.12 -19.02 -17.08
C TRP A 186 13.73 -17.61 -17.18
N ILE A 187 14.51 -17.19 -16.18
CA ILE A 187 15.27 -15.92 -16.27
C ILE A 187 16.25 -15.96 -17.44
N ASP A 188 16.91 -17.09 -17.68
CA ASP A 188 17.83 -17.25 -18.80
C ASP A 188 17.12 -17.32 -20.16
N ASP A 189 15.93 -17.93 -20.23
CA ASP A 189 15.06 -17.88 -21.41
C ASP A 189 14.63 -16.44 -21.73
N LEU A 190 14.21 -15.69 -20.71
CA LEU A 190 13.85 -14.27 -20.83
C LEU A 190 15.05 -13.43 -21.29
N ASN A 191 16.25 -13.68 -20.78
CA ASN A 191 17.46 -12.99 -21.24
C ASN A 191 17.77 -13.25 -22.72
N GLN A 192 17.30 -14.36 -23.29
CA GLN A 192 17.38 -14.67 -24.72
C GLN A 192 16.21 -14.11 -25.55
N GLY A 193 15.27 -13.42 -24.91
CA GLY A 193 14.07 -12.88 -25.56
C GLY A 193 12.91 -13.88 -25.68
N ASN A 194 12.98 -15.02 -24.99
CA ASN A 194 11.98 -16.08 -25.08
C ASN A 194 11.10 -16.10 -23.82
N THR A 195 9.95 -15.46 -23.88
CA THR A 195 9.01 -15.39 -22.74
C THR A 195 8.20 -16.67 -22.55
N PHE A 196 7.77 -17.28 -23.67
CA PHE A 196 6.87 -18.44 -23.70
C PHE A 196 7.65 -19.73 -24.01
N THR A 197 8.15 -20.38 -22.96
CA THR A 197 8.92 -21.63 -23.02
C THR A 197 8.32 -22.68 -22.09
N LYS A 198 8.93 -23.86 -22.03
CA LYS A 198 8.57 -24.89 -21.03
C LYS A 198 8.81 -24.44 -19.57
N ASN A 199 9.64 -23.42 -19.37
CA ASN A 199 9.99 -22.90 -18.04
C ASN A 199 9.07 -21.74 -17.61
N THR A 200 8.18 -21.26 -18.48
CA THR A 200 7.24 -20.18 -18.16
C THR A 200 6.30 -20.60 -17.01
N PRO A 201 6.22 -19.81 -15.92
CA PRO A 201 5.29 -20.09 -14.84
C PRO A 201 3.84 -20.15 -15.32
N LEU A 202 3.12 -21.20 -14.92
CA LEU A 202 1.72 -21.41 -15.31
C LEU A 202 0.80 -20.22 -14.98
N PRO A 203 0.94 -19.53 -13.83
CA PRO A 203 0.13 -18.34 -13.55
C PRO A 203 0.34 -17.20 -14.55
N TYR A 204 1.58 -16.98 -14.99
CA TYR A 204 1.88 -15.99 -16.02
C TYR A 204 1.28 -16.38 -17.37
N LEU A 205 1.41 -17.66 -17.75
CA LEU A 205 0.82 -18.19 -18.98
C LEU A 205 -0.72 -18.10 -18.99
N ASN A 206 -1.37 -18.38 -17.85
CA ASN A 206 -2.82 -18.24 -17.71
C ASN A 206 -3.27 -16.78 -17.82
N TRP A 207 -2.52 -15.85 -17.25
CA TRP A 207 -2.82 -14.44 -17.41
C TRP A 207 -2.65 -14.00 -18.88
N ALA A 208 -1.49 -14.28 -19.49
CA ALA A 208 -1.19 -13.88 -20.86
C ALA A 208 -2.16 -14.47 -21.91
N ASN A 209 -2.59 -15.72 -21.73
CA ASN A 209 -3.43 -16.40 -22.73
C ASN A 209 -4.94 -16.33 -22.44
N LYS A 210 -5.34 -16.16 -21.18
CA LYS A 210 -6.75 -16.30 -20.75
C LYS A 210 -7.27 -15.11 -19.97
N ASN A 211 -6.47 -14.05 -19.79
CA ASN A 211 -6.82 -12.91 -18.95
C ASN A 211 -7.30 -13.34 -17.54
N ARG A 212 -6.66 -14.37 -16.98
CA ARG A 212 -6.98 -14.89 -15.65
C ARG A 212 -5.88 -14.48 -14.68
N TYR A 213 -6.19 -13.56 -13.79
CA TYR A 213 -5.29 -13.19 -12.70
C TYR A 213 -5.34 -14.28 -11.62
N LEU A 214 -4.17 -14.75 -11.21
CA LEU A 214 -4.00 -15.66 -10.08
C LEU A 214 -3.14 -14.92 -9.05
N PRO A 215 -3.73 -14.05 -8.22
CA PRO A 215 -2.98 -13.23 -7.28
C PRO A 215 -2.34 -14.07 -6.16
N LEU A 216 -1.12 -13.71 -5.76
CA LEU A 216 -0.48 -14.22 -4.56
C LEU A 216 -1.18 -13.62 -3.33
N ILE A 217 -2.11 -14.38 -2.77
CA ILE A 217 -2.87 -13.99 -1.59
C ILE A 217 -2.30 -14.71 -0.37
N SER A 218 -1.97 -13.95 0.68
CA SER A 218 -1.72 -14.51 2.00
C SER A 218 -3.01 -14.49 2.81
N GLU A 219 -3.50 -15.66 3.21
CA GLU A 219 -4.54 -15.76 4.23
C GLU A 219 -4.03 -15.13 5.55
N ARG A 220 -4.95 -14.56 6.34
CA ARG A 220 -4.62 -14.08 7.67
C ARG A 220 -4.11 -15.27 8.51
N SER A 221 -2.88 -15.21 8.99
CA SER A 221 -2.66 -15.69 10.35
C SER A 221 -3.40 -14.72 11.28
N ILE A 222 -3.96 -15.16 12.42
CA ILE A 222 -4.64 -14.26 13.36
C ILE A 222 -3.58 -13.28 13.90
N GLU A 223 -3.39 -12.17 13.18
CA GLU A 223 -2.36 -11.18 13.47
C GLU A 223 -2.98 -10.11 14.37
N TYR A 224 -2.76 -10.27 15.67
CA TYR A 224 -2.80 -9.15 16.58
C TYR A 224 -1.49 -8.37 16.44
N ARG A 225 -1.59 -7.06 16.17
CA ARG A 225 -0.40 -6.22 15.99
C ARG A 225 0.25 -5.91 17.33
N THR A 226 1.58 -5.97 17.38
CA THR A 226 2.39 -5.49 18.51
C THR A 226 2.31 -3.95 18.63
N ARG A 227 2.82 -3.39 19.73
CA ARG A 227 2.91 -1.93 19.90
C ARG A 227 3.72 -1.30 18.77
N GLU A 228 4.83 -1.93 18.41
CA GLU A 228 5.78 -1.46 17.40
C GLU A 228 5.20 -1.49 15.98
N GLU A 229 4.18 -2.31 15.74
CA GLU A 229 3.45 -2.39 14.46
C GLU A 229 2.25 -1.45 14.39
N GLN A 230 1.77 -0.94 15.53
CA GLN A 230 0.65 0.00 15.63
C GLN A 230 1.11 1.46 15.70
N LEU A 231 2.39 1.71 15.99
CA LEU A 231 2.95 3.05 16.09
C LEU A 231 3.85 3.38 14.90
N PRO A 232 3.93 4.66 14.49
CA PRO A 232 4.85 5.07 13.44
C PRO A 232 6.31 4.84 13.80
N LYS A 233 7.10 4.44 12.79
CA LYS A 233 8.55 4.16 12.96
C LYS A 233 9.44 5.34 12.58
N SER A 234 9.00 6.16 11.62
CA SER A 234 9.78 7.31 11.16
C SER A 234 9.61 8.49 12.11
N LYS A 235 10.68 9.27 12.33
CA LYS A 235 10.62 10.46 13.18
C LYS A 235 9.58 11.47 12.67
N GLN A 236 9.48 11.65 11.35
CA GLN A 236 8.51 12.56 10.73
C GLN A 236 7.06 12.14 11.03
N ASP A 237 6.77 10.84 11.01
CA ASP A 237 5.43 10.34 11.27
C ASP A 237 5.08 10.37 12.74
N LEU A 238 6.06 10.11 13.62
CA LEU A 238 5.93 10.32 15.05
C LEU A 238 5.66 11.78 15.39
N ASP A 239 6.42 12.72 14.80
CA ASP A 239 6.20 14.17 14.98
C ASP A 239 4.79 14.59 14.49
N SER A 240 4.29 13.95 13.43
CA SER A 240 2.94 14.20 12.91
C SER A 240 1.87 13.64 13.85
N LEU A 241 2.05 12.44 14.40
CA LEU A 241 1.13 11.84 15.37
C LEU A 241 1.10 12.63 16.67
N HIS A 242 2.26 13.10 17.16
CA HIS A 242 2.36 14.01 18.30
C HIS A 242 1.61 15.31 18.05
N MET A 243 1.75 15.92 16.86
CA MET A 243 0.98 17.11 16.50
C MET A 243 -0.53 16.88 16.60
N ILE A 244 -1.03 15.72 16.13
CA ILE A 244 -2.47 15.39 16.25
C ILE A 244 -2.86 15.26 17.71
N TYR A 245 -2.07 14.54 18.51
CA TYR A 245 -2.33 14.35 19.93
C TYR A 245 -2.36 15.69 20.69
N ASP A 246 -1.36 16.55 20.49
CA ASP A 246 -1.20 17.83 21.20
C ASP A 246 -2.20 18.90 20.74
N PHE A 247 -2.75 18.79 19.53
CA PHE A 247 -3.67 19.79 18.98
C PHE A 247 -5.02 19.84 19.73
N PHE A 248 -5.49 18.70 20.24
CA PHE A 248 -6.77 18.61 20.95
C PHE A 248 -6.52 18.59 22.45
N GLU A 249 -7.06 19.55 23.20
CA GLU A 249 -6.95 19.58 24.67
C GLU A 249 -7.95 18.60 25.33
N ASP A 250 -9.18 18.55 24.81
CA ASP A 250 -10.28 17.71 25.31
C ASP A 250 -10.43 16.42 24.47
N PRO A 251 -10.59 15.23 25.09
CA PRO A 251 -11.06 14.02 24.42
C PRO A 251 -12.25 14.21 23.46
N TYR A 252 -13.24 15.05 23.80
CA TYR A 252 -14.43 15.28 22.96
C TYR A 252 -14.07 15.96 21.62
N GLU A 253 -13.11 16.89 21.62
CA GLU A 253 -12.67 17.54 20.38
C GLU A 253 -11.92 16.57 19.47
N PHE A 254 -11.29 15.52 20.03
CA PHE A 254 -10.68 14.47 19.23
C PHE A 254 -11.72 13.57 18.54
N GLU A 255 -12.94 13.43 19.07
CA GLU A 255 -14.00 12.65 18.41
C GLU A 255 -14.32 13.20 17.01
N LYS A 256 -14.31 14.53 16.86
CA LYS A 256 -14.45 15.21 15.57
C LYS A 256 -13.32 14.85 14.60
N CYS A 257 -12.08 14.79 15.10
CA CYS A 257 -10.93 14.37 14.30
C CYS A 257 -11.05 12.90 13.88
N ALA A 258 -11.45 12.03 14.81
CA ALA A 258 -11.65 10.61 14.54
C ALA A 258 -12.72 10.40 13.47
N ARG A 259 -13.82 11.15 13.50
CA ARG A 259 -14.84 11.17 12.45
C ARG A 259 -14.23 11.43 11.07
N GLU A 260 -13.46 12.51 10.94
CA GLU A 260 -12.83 12.88 9.66
C GLU A 260 -11.81 11.83 9.20
N ILE A 261 -11.03 11.24 10.12
CA ILE A 261 -10.11 10.13 9.79
C ILE A 261 -10.89 8.94 9.22
N VAL A 262 -12.03 8.59 9.83
CA VAL A 262 -12.88 7.49 9.38
C VAL A 262 -13.45 7.80 7.98
N VAL A 263 -13.98 9.00 7.74
CA VAL A 263 -14.45 9.42 6.40
C VAL A 263 -13.31 9.37 5.36
N LEU A 264 -12.09 9.78 5.74
CA LEU A 264 -10.93 9.69 4.85
C LEU A 264 -10.51 8.23 4.56
N MET A 265 -10.82 7.28 5.44
CA MET A 265 -10.47 5.88 5.26
C MET A 265 -11.18 5.26 4.06
N ASP A 266 -12.49 5.49 3.89
CA ASP A 266 -13.30 4.80 2.88
C ASP A 266 -14.41 5.70 2.32
N SER A 267 -14.58 5.70 1.00
CA SER A 267 -15.61 6.48 0.31
C SER A 267 -17.03 5.93 0.47
N ASN A 268 -17.19 4.71 0.95
CA ASN A 268 -18.50 4.10 1.21
C ASN A 268 -19.13 4.58 2.53
N ILE A 269 -18.43 5.39 3.31
CA ILE A 269 -18.96 6.02 4.52
C ILE A 269 -19.87 7.18 4.10
N LEU A 270 -21.16 7.07 4.40
CA LEU A 270 -22.18 8.03 3.98
C LEU A 270 -22.31 9.20 4.96
N SER A 271 -22.38 8.89 6.26
CA SER A 271 -22.52 9.88 7.32
C SER A 271 -21.95 9.34 8.62
N ILE A 272 -21.56 10.26 9.51
CA ILE A 272 -21.19 9.96 10.89
C ILE A 272 -21.73 11.09 11.78
N ASP A 273 -22.64 10.74 12.67
CA ASP A 273 -23.26 11.63 13.64
C ASP A 273 -22.58 11.46 15.00
N LEU A 274 -22.05 12.56 15.55
CA LEU A 274 -21.50 12.57 16.91
C LEU A 274 -22.64 12.44 17.91
N THR A 275 -22.53 11.50 18.83
CA THR A 275 -23.59 11.23 19.81
C THR A 275 -23.51 12.18 20.99
N ARG A 276 -24.66 12.53 21.57
CA ARG A 276 -24.68 13.40 22.76
C ARG A 276 -24.15 12.63 23.98
N PRO A 277 -23.40 13.27 24.89
CA PRO A 277 -22.72 12.59 26.01
C PRO A 277 -23.63 11.76 26.95
N TRP A 278 -24.95 12.02 26.96
CA TRP A 278 -25.90 11.42 27.92
C TRP A 278 -27.13 10.74 27.29
N ALA A 279 -27.26 10.71 25.95
CA ALA A 279 -28.48 10.22 25.29
C ALA A 279 -28.37 8.81 24.70
N ASP A 280 -27.23 8.47 24.08
CA ASP A 280 -27.15 7.31 23.17
C ASP A 280 -26.28 6.16 23.69
N GLY A 281 -26.36 5.88 25.00
CA GLY A 281 -25.64 4.76 25.62
C GLY A 281 -24.12 4.95 25.72
N GLY A 282 -23.65 6.20 25.54
CA GLY A 282 -22.28 6.67 25.73
C GLY A 282 -21.31 6.39 24.58
N ARG A 283 -21.80 6.11 23.37
CA ARG A 283 -20.99 6.05 22.13
C ARG A 283 -20.34 7.41 21.86
N ASP A 284 -19.32 7.44 21.01
CA ASP A 284 -18.68 8.70 20.59
C ASP A 284 -19.31 9.15 19.24
N ALA A 285 -19.49 8.22 18.29
CA ALA A 285 -20.25 8.49 17.07
C ALA A 285 -21.00 7.27 16.51
N LEU A 286 -22.01 7.52 15.68
CA LEU A 286 -22.73 6.53 14.88
C LEU A 286 -22.62 6.87 13.40
N GLY A 287 -22.21 5.91 12.58
CA GLY A 287 -22.08 6.10 11.15
C GLY A 287 -22.88 5.12 10.31
N LYS A 288 -23.01 5.45 9.04
CA LYS A 288 -23.67 4.62 8.02
C LYS A 288 -22.71 4.27 6.91
N TYR A 289 -22.63 2.98 6.59
CA TYR A 289 -21.76 2.42 5.57
C TYR A 289 -22.58 1.82 4.44
N ASN A 290 -22.24 2.14 3.20
CA ASN A 290 -22.94 1.65 2.01
C ASN A 290 -22.32 0.36 1.48
N ILE A 291 -23.15 -0.65 1.20
CA ILE A 291 -22.74 -1.90 0.56
C ILE A 291 -23.63 -2.16 -0.65
N GLY A 292 -23.04 -2.27 -1.85
CA GLY A 292 -23.74 -2.55 -3.09
C GLY A 292 -23.57 -1.43 -4.12
N LEU A 293 -24.35 -1.49 -5.21
CA LEU A 293 -24.20 -0.58 -6.36
C LEU A 293 -25.53 0.10 -6.69
N GLY A 294 -25.49 1.42 -6.85
CA GLY A 294 -26.62 2.24 -7.24
C GLY A 294 -27.85 2.03 -6.34
N SER A 295 -29.01 1.81 -6.98
CA SER A 295 -30.27 1.56 -6.28
C SER A 295 -30.36 0.20 -5.58
N ASN A 296 -29.43 -0.73 -5.85
CA ASN A 296 -29.35 -2.03 -5.19
C ASN A 296 -28.20 -2.02 -4.17
N SER A 297 -28.31 -1.14 -3.18
CA SER A 297 -27.37 -1.01 -2.07
C SER A 297 -28.11 -1.06 -0.74
N ILE A 298 -27.40 -1.48 0.31
CA ILE A 298 -27.89 -1.51 1.68
C ILE A 298 -27.00 -0.64 2.57
N GLU A 299 -27.62 -0.03 3.58
CA GLU A 299 -26.92 0.70 4.62
C GLU A 299 -26.68 -0.21 5.83
N VAL A 300 -25.45 -0.20 6.33
CA VAL A 300 -25.05 -0.86 7.57
C VAL A 300 -24.59 0.18 8.56
N ASP A 301 -25.23 0.23 9.72
CA ASP A 301 -24.81 1.11 10.81
C ASP A 301 -23.50 0.60 11.44
N PHE A 302 -22.67 1.53 11.88
CA PHE A 302 -21.47 1.24 12.67
C PHE A 302 -21.29 2.23 13.82
N ALA A 303 -20.56 1.81 14.84
CA ALA A 303 -20.20 2.65 15.99
C ALA A 303 -18.74 3.10 15.88
N VAL A 304 -18.45 4.33 16.28
CA VAL A 304 -17.08 4.83 16.43
C VAL A 304 -16.78 5.05 17.91
N GLU A 305 -15.60 4.63 18.36
CA GLU A 305 -15.04 4.93 19.66
C GLU A 305 -13.66 5.57 19.45
N ALA A 306 -13.48 6.80 19.93
CA ALA A 306 -12.28 7.60 19.78
C ALA A 306 -11.51 7.68 21.12
N LYS A 307 -10.20 7.45 21.08
CA LYS A 307 -9.34 7.48 22.27
C LYS A 307 -8.05 8.26 21.99
N ARG A 308 -8.02 9.51 22.46
CA ARG A 308 -6.84 10.37 22.46
C ARG A 308 -5.89 9.98 23.60
N TYR A 309 -5.05 8.98 23.38
CA TYR A 309 -4.04 8.53 24.35
C TYR A 309 -2.63 8.89 23.89
N SER A 310 -1.75 9.10 24.87
CA SER A 310 -0.32 9.25 24.62
C SER A 310 0.28 7.91 24.18
N LEU A 311 1.46 7.96 23.56
CA LEU A 311 2.17 6.77 23.06
C LEU A 311 2.57 5.77 24.15
N GLU A 312 2.50 6.17 25.42
CA GLU A 312 2.78 5.29 26.57
C GLU A 312 1.54 4.55 27.07
N ASN A 313 0.34 5.01 26.70
CA ASN A 313 -0.92 4.49 27.18
C ASN A 313 -1.64 3.70 26.09
N SER A 314 -1.92 2.44 26.35
CA SER A 314 -2.66 1.58 25.43
C SER A 314 -4.17 1.69 25.63
N VAL A 315 -4.94 1.49 24.56
CA VAL A 315 -6.36 1.16 24.68
C VAL A 315 -6.50 -0.27 25.21
N GLY A 316 -7.23 -0.41 26.32
CA GLY A 316 -7.35 -1.66 27.07
C GLY A 316 -8.60 -2.45 26.72
N VAL A 317 -8.78 -3.56 27.44
CA VAL A 317 -9.94 -4.44 27.33
C VAL A 317 -11.22 -3.68 27.65
N LYS A 318 -11.20 -2.81 28.67
CA LYS A 318 -12.37 -2.03 29.10
C LYS A 318 -12.98 -1.21 27.96
N GLU A 319 -12.14 -0.47 27.22
CA GLU A 319 -12.59 0.34 26.08
C GLU A 319 -13.05 -0.53 24.91
N ALA A 320 -12.33 -1.62 24.62
CA ALA A 320 -12.71 -2.56 23.56
C ALA A 320 -14.06 -3.25 23.86
N SER A 321 -14.23 -3.81 25.07
CA SER A 321 -15.48 -4.43 25.51
C SER A 321 -16.64 -3.44 25.52
N ARG A 322 -16.39 -2.17 25.87
CA ARG A 322 -17.39 -1.11 25.79
C ARG A 322 -17.87 -0.91 24.35
N LEU A 323 -16.97 -0.84 23.37
CA LEU A 323 -17.36 -0.78 21.95
C LEU A 323 -18.10 -2.05 21.51
N ILE A 324 -17.61 -3.24 21.88
CA ILE A 324 -18.23 -4.54 21.56
C ILE A 324 -19.68 -4.59 22.05
N SER A 325 -19.93 -4.23 23.31
CA SER A 325 -21.28 -4.23 23.90
C SER A 325 -22.28 -3.32 23.20
N ARG A 326 -21.79 -2.37 22.39
CA ARG A 326 -22.58 -1.36 21.70
C ARG A 326 -22.83 -1.72 20.25
N ILE A 327 -22.11 -2.68 19.69
CA ILE A 327 -22.35 -3.17 18.33
C ILE A 327 -23.58 -4.09 18.39
N ARG A 328 -24.63 -3.76 17.64
CA ARG A 328 -25.81 -4.65 17.51
C ARG A 328 -25.61 -5.68 16.40
N HIS A 329 -26.54 -6.63 16.31
CA HIS A 329 -26.52 -7.66 15.28
C HIS A 329 -26.42 -7.05 13.86
N ARG A 330 -25.41 -7.50 13.08
CA ARG A 330 -25.03 -7.03 11.72
C ARG A 330 -24.37 -5.64 11.63
N GLN A 331 -24.06 -5.00 12.76
CA GLN A 331 -23.25 -3.79 12.79
C GLN A 331 -21.78 -4.14 12.96
N PHE A 332 -20.91 -3.15 12.79
CA PHE A 332 -19.49 -3.24 13.13
C PHE A 332 -19.05 -2.01 13.93
N GLY A 333 -17.84 -2.04 14.48
CA GLY A 333 -17.26 -0.91 15.20
C GLY A 333 -15.96 -0.43 14.57
N ILE A 334 -15.63 0.83 14.81
CA ILE A 334 -14.33 1.41 14.47
C ILE A 334 -13.75 2.05 15.73
N LEU A 335 -12.61 1.53 16.17
CA LEU A 335 -11.83 2.09 17.27
C LEU A 335 -10.71 2.96 16.69
N VAL A 336 -10.71 4.25 17.02
CA VAL A 336 -9.69 5.20 16.55
C VAL A 336 -8.85 5.67 17.75
N THR A 337 -7.53 5.54 17.66
CA THR A 337 -6.64 6.03 18.72
C THR A 337 -5.35 6.64 18.20
N THR A 338 -4.90 7.72 18.85
CA THR A 338 -3.56 8.30 18.65
C THR A 338 -2.43 7.45 19.23
N SER A 339 -2.75 6.29 19.79
CA SER A 339 -1.81 5.36 20.42
C SER A 339 -1.95 3.96 19.80
N PHE A 340 -1.89 2.92 20.63
CA PHE A 340 -1.97 1.52 20.25
C PHE A 340 -2.99 0.78 21.13
N VAL A 341 -3.51 -0.33 20.63
CA VAL A 341 -4.35 -1.27 21.39
C VAL A 341 -3.45 -2.27 22.09
N SER A 342 -3.73 -2.54 23.36
CA SER A 342 -2.99 -3.52 24.16
C SER A 342 -3.07 -4.92 23.54
N LYS A 343 -2.02 -5.73 23.75
CA LYS A 343 -1.96 -7.10 23.22
C LYS A 343 -3.16 -7.94 23.65
N GLN A 344 -3.62 -7.78 24.88
CA GLN A 344 -4.77 -8.53 25.40
C GLN A 344 -6.08 -8.10 24.70
N ALA A 345 -6.36 -6.80 24.65
CA ALA A 345 -7.58 -6.30 24.00
C ALA A 345 -7.62 -6.63 22.50
N TYR A 346 -6.47 -6.54 21.82
CA TYR A 346 -6.38 -6.88 20.40
C TYR A 346 -6.68 -8.37 20.19
N LYS A 347 -6.10 -9.25 21.01
CA LYS A 347 -6.37 -10.69 20.97
C LYS A 347 -7.83 -11.01 21.18
N GLU A 348 -8.49 -10.43 22.19
CA GLU A 348 -9.91 -10.66 22.45
C GLU A 348 -10.76 -10.25 21.23
N VAL A 349 -10.48 -9.08 20.64
CA VAL A 349 -11.16 -8.64 19.41
C VAL A 349 -10.96 -9.63 18.26
N THR A 350 -9.74 -10.14 18.06
CA THR A 350 -9.44 -11.03 16.94
C THR A 350 -9.89 -12.48 17.15
N ASP A 351 -9.64 -13.02 18.33
CA ASP A 351 -9.89 -14.42 18.68
C ASP A 351 -11.40 -14.67 18.77
N ASP A 352 -12.16 -13.69 19.26
CA ASP A 352 -13.63 -13.77 19.35
C ASP A 352 -14.33 -13.37 18.04
N GLY A 353 -13.58 -13.03 16.99
CA GLY A 353 -14.13 -12.65 15.68
C GLY A 353 -15.00 -11.39 15.71
N GLN A 354 -14.71 -10.46 16.63
CA GLN A 354 -15.49 -9.24 16.79
C GLN A 354 -15.34 -8.35 15.54
N PRO A 355 -16.44 -7.82 14.96
CA PRO A 355 -16.40 -7.00 13.76
C PRO A 355 -15.93 -5.57 14.12
N ILE A 356 -14.65 -5.43 14.48
CA ILE A 356 -14.04 -4.15 14.85
C ILE A 356 -12.84 -3.83 13.97
N ILE A 357 -12.88 -2.65 13.36
CA ILE A 357 -11.75 -2.04 12.68
C ILE A 357 -10.93 -1.27 13.72
N ILE A 358 -9.63 -1.53 13.81
CA ILE A 358 -8.71 -0.81 14.69
C ILE A 358 -7.87 0.15 13.84
N ILE A 359 -8.06 1.45 14.06
CA ILE A 359 -7.25 2.53 13.49
C ILE A 359 -6.32 3.05 14.59
N SER A 360 -5.11 2.52 14.62
CA SER A 360 -4.03 2.89 15.54
C SER A 360 -3.19 4.05 15.01
N GLY A 361 -2.22 4.52 15.80
CA GLY A 361 -1.41 5.70 15.47
C GLY A 361 -0.78 5.67 14.07
N ILE A 362 -0.26 4.52 13.62
CA ILE A 362 0.28 4.38 12.26
C ILE A 362 -0.80 4.41 11.17
N ASP A 363 -1.97 3.87 11.46
CA ASP A 363 -3.09 3.82 10.51
C ASP A 363 -3.61 5.24 10.24
N ILE A 364 -3.73 6.07 11.28
CA ILE A 364 -4.07 7.49 11.16
C ILE A 364 -3.12 8.19 10.18
N ILE A 365 -1.81 8.01 10.37
CA ILE A 365 -0.81 8.65 9.50
C ILE A 365 -0.89 8.14 8.06
N ASN A 366 -1.08 6.83 7.87
CA ASN A 366 -1.20 6.25 6.54
C ASN A 366 -2.43 6.77 5.78
N ILE A 367 -3.59 6.82 6.45
CA ILE A 367 -4.84 7.36 5.88
C ILE A 367 -4.63 8.82 5.45
N LEU A 368 -4.05 9.65 6.32
CA LEU A 368 -3.76 11.06 6.01
C LEU A 368 -2.83 11.20 4.80
N LYS A 369 -1.74 10.42 4.75
CA LYS A 369 -0.80 10.43 3.61
C LYS A 369 -1.45 9.98 2.31
N MET A 370 -2.26 8.92 2.33
CA MET A 370 -3.01 8.44 1.17
C MET A 370 -3.94 9.52 0.59
N ARG A 371 -4.47 10.40 1.44
CA ARG A 371 -5.29 11.56 1.06
C ARG A 371 -4.48 12.83 0.80
N GLY A 372 -3.16 12.72 0.72
CA GLY A 372 -2.27 13.82 0.35
C GLY A 372 -1.88 14.76 1.49
N ILE A 373 -2.29 14.47 2.73
CA ILE A 373 -1.91 15.18 3.96
C ILE A 373 -0.60 14.55 4.46
N ASN A 374 0.50 14.92 3.80
CA ASN A 374 1.80 14.28 3.97
C ASN A 374 2.92 15.22 4.44
N SER A 375 2.57 16.44 4.86
CA SER A 375 3.52 17.41 5.44
C SER A 375 2.95 18.04 6.71
N LYS A 376 3.86 18.52 7.57
CA LYS A 376 3.53 19.19 8.84
C LYS A 376 2.59 20.38 8.64
N GLU A 377 2.80 21.15 7.58
CA GLU A 377 1.96 22.30 7.23
C GLU A 377 0.56 21.89 6.79
N LYS A 378 0.45 20.90 5.89
CA LYS A 378 -0.86 20.39 5.44
C LYS A 378 -1.64 19.79 6.60
N LEU A 379 -0.97 19.05 7.48
CA LEU A 379 -1.58 18.48 8.68
C LEU A 379 -2.11 19.58 9.60
N LYS A 380 -1.30 20.59 9.90
CA LYS A 380 -1.74 21.74 10.71
C LYS A 380 -2.96 22.44 10.10
N ASN A 381 -2.95 22.67 8.80
CA ASN A 381 -4.08 23.30 8.09
C ASN A 381 -5.34 22.43 8.13
N TRP A 382 -5.18 21.11 7.96
CA TRP A 382 -6.28 20.16 8.06
C TRP A 382 -6.89 20.16 9.46
N LEU A 383 -6.06 20.07 10.52
CA LEU A 383 -6.52 20.13 11.92
C LEU A 383 -7.26 21.45 12.23
N LEU A 384 -6.74 22.58 11.75
CA LEU A 384 -7.41 23.88 11.90
C LEU A 384 -8.77 23.92 11.20
N ASN A 385 -8.93 23.26 10.05
CA ASN A 385 -10.22 23.22 9.37
C ASN A 385 -11.26 22.40 10.15
N ILE A 386 -10.86 21.29 10.78
CA ILE A 386 -11.76 20.49 11.63
C ILE A 386 -12.30 21.34 12.79
N SER A 387 -11.42 22.11 13.44
CA SER A 387 -11.83 22.99 14.55
C SER A 387 -12.78 24.13 14.15
N LYS A 388 -12.82 24.50 12.86
CA LYS A 388 -13.62 25.62 12.34
C LYS A 388 -15.01 25.23 11.86
N GLN A 389 -15.28 23.94 11.61
CA GLN A 389 -16.54 23.48 11.04
C GLN A 389 -17.76 23.66 11.98
N ASP A 390 -17.55 24.10 13.23
CA ASP A 390 -18.60 24.33 14.24
C ASP A 390 -18.65 25.79 14.77
N ARG A 391 -18.09 26.79 14.06
CA ARG A 391 -18.27 28.21 14.41
C ARG A 391 -19.34 28.91 13.57
#